data_AF-A0A9D6XAR2-F1
#
_entry.id   AF-A0A9D6XAR2-F1
#
_cell.length_a   1.000
_cell.length_b   1.000
_cell.length_c   1.000
_cell.angle_alpha   90.00
_cell.angle_beta   90.00
_cell.angle_gamma   90.00
#
_symmetry.space_group_name_H-M   'P 1'
#
loop_
_entity.id
_entity.type
_entity.pdbx_description
1 polymer ?
#
loop_
_entity_poly.entity_id
_entity_poly.type
_entity_poly.pdbx_seq_one_letter_code
_entity_poly.pdbx_strand_id
1 'polypeptide(L)'
;MPRSATTDTLRPATGPVTILIGTRKGAFTLRGDRARRTWKLSYPMFLGQIVHHLVLDPRDRRTMLMAARTGHLGPTVFRSTDLGKTWKEATTPPAFPKVPEGQKGRVVDHVFWLTPGHASEPNSWYAGTSPQGLFRSDDGGATWEPFSYINDDPQYRVWMGTVQDGTPDGPKLHSIIVDPRDPAHLYFSMSGGGVHE
;
A
#
# COMPACT_ATOMS: atom_id res chain seq x y z
N MET A 1 -20.74 -29.17 -26.19
CA MET A 1 -21.59 -28.09 -25.67
C MET A 1 -20.70 -27.08 -24.92
N PRO A 2 -20.35 -25.93 -25.49
CA PRO A 2 -19.64 -24.90 -24.74
C PRO A 2 -20.60 -24.24 -23.75
N ARG A 3 -20.19 -24.08 -22.48
CA ARG A 3 -20.94 -23.29 -21.51
C ARG A 3 -20.89 -21.81 -21.93
N SER A 4 -22.05 -21.20 -22.10
CA SER A 4 -22.14 -19.75 -22.30
C SER A 4 -21.58 -19.05 -21.07
N ALA A 5 -20.50 -18.29 -21.24
CA ALA A 5 -20.04 -17.36 -20.23
C ALA A 5 -20.99 -16.17 -20.25
N THR A 6 -21.88 -16.08 -19.27
CA THR A 6 -22.71 -14.90 -19.05
C THR A 6 -21.79 -13.74 -18.69
N THR A 7 -21.69 -12.76 -19.58
CA THR A 7 -21.00 -11.49 -19.33
C THR A 7 -21.71 -10.74 -18.21
N ASP A 8 -21.26 -10.93 -16.97
CA ASP A 8 -21.80 -10.19 -15.84
C ASP A 8 -21.42 -8.71 -16.02
N THR A 9 -22.39 -7.93 -16.43
CA THR A 9 -22.20 -6.51 -16.72
C THR A 9 -22.13 -5.78 -15.40
N LEU A 10 -20.91 -5.53 -14.92
CA LEU A 10 -20.58 -4.83 -13.67
C LEU A 10 -21.43 -3.56 -13.51
N ARG A 11 -22.57 -3.70 -12.82
CA ARG A 11 -23.44 -2.57 -12.51
C ARG A 11 -22.73 -1.72 -11.45
N PRO A 12 -22.58 -0.39 -11.65
CA PRO A 12 -22.02 0.47 -10.63
C PRO A 12 -22.77 0.30 -9.31
N ALA A 13 -22.05 0.03 -8.21
CA ALA A 13 -22.65 -0.16 -6.90
C ALA A 13 -23.51 1.07 -6.53
N THR A 14 -24.79 0.85 -6.25
CA THR A 14 -25.70 1.95 -5.87
C THR A 14 -25.53 2.28 -4.39
N GLY A 15 -25.19 3.53 -4.08
CA GLY A 15 -24.94 3.94 -2.70
C GLY A 15 -24.11 5.23 -2.60
N PRO A 16 -23.94 5.78 -1.38
CA PRO A 16 -22.97 6.84 -1.15
C PRO A 16 -21.54 6.34 -1.40
N VAL A 17 -20.72 7.17 -2.03
CA VAL A 17 -19.30 6.88 -2.32
C VAL A 17 -18.42 7.69 -1.39
N THR A 18 -17.29 7.14 -0.95
CA THR A 18 -16.23 7.90 -0.28
C THR A 18 -14.95 7.76 -1.07
N ILE A 19 -14.33 8.89 -1.41
CA ILE A 19 -13.00 8.95 -2.03
C ILE A 19 -11.99 9.23 -0.92
N LEU A 20 -10.92 8.44 -0.91
CA LEU A 20 -9.78 8.59 0.01
C LEU A 20 -8.70 9.39 -0.71
N ILE A 21 -8.22 10.47 -0.09
CA ILE A 21 -7.32 11.44 -0.74
C ILE A 21 -6.05 11.56 0.09
N GLY A 22 -4.93 11.08 -0.43
CA GLY A 22 -3.59 11.37 0.09
C GLY A 22 -2.99 12.59 -0.61
N THR A 23 -2.25 13.42 0.13
CA THR A 23 -1.57 14.61 -0.41
C THR A 23 -0.20 14.81 0.24
N ARG A 24 0.64 15.68 -0.34
CA ARG A 24 1.90 16.14 0.29
C ARG A 24 1.69 17.02 1.55
N LYS A 25 0.45 17.23 2.03
CA LYS A 25 0.09 18.06 3.20
C LYS A 25 -0.99 17.44 4.11
N GLY A 26 -1.26 16.15 3.99
CA GLY A 26 -2.20 15.40 4.83
C GLY A 26 -3.19 14.57 4.02
N ALA A 27 -4.16 13.97 4.70
CA ALA A 27 -5.21 13.15 4.11
C ALA A 27 -6.61 13.77 4.28
N PHE A 28 -7.51 13.46 3.35
CA PHE A 28 -8.90 13.87 3.38
C PHE A 28 -9.82 12.71 2.95
N THR A 29 -11.09 12.78 3.33
CA THR A 29 -12.15 11.98 2.71
C THR A 29 -13.15 12.91 2.02
N LEU A 30 -13.55 12.57 0.80
CA LEU A 30 -14.62 13.25 0.07
C LEU A 30 -15.81 12.30 -0.08
N ARG A 31 -16.92 12.59 0.63
CA ARG A 31 -18.09 11.72 0.69
C ARG A 31 -19.21 12.27 -0.20
N GLY A 32 -19.60 11.47 -1.19
CA GLY A 32 -20.71 11.74 -2.09
C GLY A 32 -22.04 11.22 -1.54
N ASP A 33 -23.13 11.89 -1.90
CA ASP A 33 -24.49 11.39 -1.67
C ASP A 33 -24.82 10.17 -2.57
N ARG A 34 -26.01 9.58 -2.41
CA ARG A 34 -26.42 8.39 -3.18
C ARG A 34 -26.52 8.64 -4.69
N ALA A 35 -26.81 9.86 -5.13
CA ALA A 35 -26.81 10.26 -6.54
C ALA A 35 -25.42 10.74 -7.03
N ARG A 36 -24.43 10.88 -6.13
CA ARG A 36 -23.07 11.38 -6.41
C ARG A 36 -23.04 12.79 -7.02
N ARG A 37 -24.06 13.61 -6.72
CA ARG A 37 -24.23 15.00 -7.20
C ARG A 37 -23.69 16.04 -6.23
N THR A 38 -23.70 15.72 -4.94
CA THR A 38 -23.22 16.57 -3.85
C THR A 38 -22.14 15.84 -3.07
N TRP A 39 -21.12 16.58 -2.64
CA TRP A 39 -19.94 16.01 -2.00
C TRP A 39 -19.56 16.84 -0.77
N LYS A 40 -19.23 16.16 0.33
CA LYS A 40 -18.74 16.76 1.57
C LYS A 40 -17.30 16.35 1.83
N LEU A 41 -16.41 17.34 1.91
CA LEU A 41 -15.01 17.15 2.30
C LEU A 41 -14.90 17.07 3.83
N SER A 42 -13.97 16.26 4.34
CA SER A 42 -13.59 16.24 5.76
C SER A 42 -12.67 17.41 6.12
N TYR A 43 -12.50 17.65 7.42
CA TYR A 43 -11.30 18.32 7.91
C TYR A 43 -10.02 17.51 7.54
N PRO A 44 -8.84 18.15 7.44
CA PRO A 44 -7.60 17.45 7.18
C PRO A 44 -7.23 16.50 8.33
N MET A 45 -6.88 15.27 7.98
CA MET A 45 -6.20 14.31 8.85
C MET A 45 -4.69 14.42 8.61
N PHE A 46 -3.86 14.29 9.65
CA PHE A 46 -2.39 14.36 9.53
C PHE A 46 -1.89 15.60 8.77
N LEU A 47 -2.45 16.78 9.08
CA LEU A 47 -2.10 18.04 8.43
C LEU A 47 -0.56 18.26 8.47
N GLY A 48 0.01 18.59 7.31
CA GLY A 48 1.43 18.83 7.13
C GLY A 48 2.29 17.58 6.87
N GLN A 49 1.78 16.36 7.11
CA GLN A 49 2.49 15.12 6.78
C GLN A 49 2.30 14.76 5.29
N ILE A 50 3.22 13.97 4.72
CA ILE A 50 3.06 13.46 3.35
C ILE A 50 2.32 12.13 3.42
N VAL A 51 1.21 12.01 2.69
CA VAL A 51 0.43 10.77 2.57
C VAL A 51 0.54 10.27 1.14
N HIS A 52 1.19 9.13 0.96
CA HIS A 52 1.45 8.51 -0.34
C HIS A 52 0.28 7.65 -0.83
N HIS A 53 -0.33 6.87 0.07
CA HIS A 53 -1.44 5.99 -0.25
C HIS A 53 -2.39 5.83 0.95
N LEU A 54 -3.70 5.69 0.68
CA LEU A 54 -4.73 5.55 1.70
C LEU A 54 -5.80 4.57 1.20
N VAL A 55 -5.90 3.40 1.84
CA VAL A 55 -6.65 2.24 1.32
C VAL A 55 -7.64 1.75 2.37
N LEU A 56 -8.87 1.45 1.95
CA LEU A 56 -9.87 0.72 2.73
C LEU A 56 -9.75 -0.77 2.41
N ASP A 57 -9.79 -1.61 3.44
CA ASP A 57 -9.85 -3.06 3.29
C ASP A 57 -11.21 -3.47 2.69
N PRO A 58 -11.26 -4.12 1.51
CA PRO A 58 -12.53 -4.58 0.95
C PRO A 58 -13.12 -5.78 1.70
N ARG A 59 -12.30 -6.50 2.49
CA ARG A 59 -12.69 -7.75 3.17
C ARG A 59 -13.57 -7.49 4.38
N ASP A 60 -13.22 -6.48 5.20
CA ASP A 60 -14.03 -6.07 6.37
C ASP A 60 -14.78 -4.74 6.17
N ARG A 61 -14.46 -3.98 5.10
CA ARG A 61 -15.06 -2.69 4.72
C ARG A 61 -14.99 -1.63 5.81
N ARG A 62 -14.00 -1.71 6.71
CA ARG A 62 -13.89 -0.88 7.92
C ARG A 62 -12.44 -0.52 8.28
N THR A 63 -11.52 -1.47 8.14
CA THR A 63 -10.09 -1.28 8.39
C THR A 63 -9.48 -0.45 7.26
N MET A 64 -8.63 0.52 7.60
CA MET A 64 -7.98 1.39 6.64
C MET A 64 -6.49 1.52 6.98
N LEU A 65 -5.62 1.46 5.97
CA LEU A 65 -4.19 1.72 6.11
C LEU A 65 -3.78 2.98 5.33
N MET A 66 -2.87 3.76 5.92
CA MET A 66 -2.32 5.00 5.38
C MET A 66 -0.80 4.93 5.33
N ALA A 67 -0.22 4.93 4.15
CA ALA A 67 1.22 5.07 3.95
C ALA A 67 1.60 6.55 4.10
N ALA A 68 2.37 6.88 5.13
CA ALA A 68 2.71 8.25 5.47
C ALA A 68 4.20 8.42 5.74
N ARG A 69 4.74 9.58 5.34
CA ARG A 69 6.06 10.03 5.76
C ARG A 69 5.88 11.24 6.68
N THR A 70 6.33 11.09 7.92
CA THR A 70 6.21 12.11 8.95
C THR A 70 7.55 12.77 9.26
N GLY A 71 7.50 13.99 9.81
CA GLY A 71 8.71 14.73 10.18
C GLY A 71 9.46 14.18 11.40
N HIS A 72 8.80 13.43 12.28
CA HIS A 72 9.39 12.93 13.54
C HIS A 72 9.65 11.41 13.53
N LEU A 73 8.70 10.63 13.03
CA LEU A 73 8.76 9.16 13.05
C LEU A 73 9.44 8.60 11.78
N GLY A 74 9.62 9.45 10.76
CA GLY A 74 10.04 9.02 9.43
C GLY A 74 8.91 8.34 8.66
N PRO A 75 9.21 7.34 7.80
CA PRO A 75 8.21 6.61 7.04
C PRO A 75 7.54 5.52 7.87
N THR A 76 6.21 5.49 7.84
CA THR A 76 5.41 4.58 8.66
C THR A 76 4.08 4.26 7.98
N VAL A 77 3.32 3.33 8.56
CA VAL A 77 1.94 3.02 8.17
C VAL A 77 1.03 3.29 9.36
N PHE A 78 -0.02 4.09 9.16
CA PHE A 78 -1.07 4.24 10.16
C PHE A 78 -2.25 3.32 9.84
N ARG A 79 -2.82 2.70 10.88
CA ARG A 79 -3.99 1.83 10.84
C ARG A 79 -5.18 2.49 11.55
N SER A 80 -6.34 2.46 10.91
CA SER A 80 -7.66 2.73 11.50
C SER A 80 -8.51 1.46 11.44
N THR A 81 -9.40 1.27 12.43
CA THR A 81 -10.43 0.21 12.43
C THR A 81 -11.84 0.75 12.69
N ASP A 82 -12.04 2.06 12.51
CA ASP A 82 -13.29 2.78 12.80
C ASP A 82 -13.71 3.76 11.68
N LEU A 83 -13.26 3.49 10.44
CA LEU A 83 -13.45 4.32 9.24
C LEU A 83 -12.74 5.69 9.31
N GLY A 84 -11.55 5.72 9.92
CA GLY A 84 -10.63 6.85 9.89
C GLY A 84 -10.86 7.88 10.99
N LYS A 85 -11.63 7.56 12.04
CA LYS A 85 -11.86 8.45 13.19
C LYS A 85 -10.67 8.43 14.13
N THR A 86 -10.08 7.26 14.35
CA THR A 86 -8.84 7.09 15.13
C THR A 86 -7.81 6.32 14.33
N TRP A 87 -6.54 6.64 14.55
CA TRP A 87 -5.40 6.07 13.85
C TRP A 87 -4.33 5.67 14.85
N LYS A 88 -3.73 4.50 14.63
CA LYS A 88 -2.56 4.00 15.37
C LYS A 88 -1.40 3.82 14.41
N GLU A 89 -0.20 4.17 14.84
CA GLU A 89 1.01 3.86 14.08
C GLU A 89 1.29 2.35 14.10
N ALA A 90 1.94 1.84 13.07
CA ALA A 90 2.61 0.54 13.10
C ALA A 90 3.65 0.51 14.23
N THR A 91 3.62 -0.51 15.08
CA THR A 91 4.65 -0.75 16.10
C THR A 91 5.98 -1.20 15.50
N THR A 92 5.92 -1.82 14.31
CA THR A 92 7.09 -2.14 13.49
C THR A 92 6.80 -1.71 12.04
N PRO A 93 7.20 -0.49 11.62
CA PRO A 93 7.00 -0.03 10.24
C PRO A 93 7.94 -0.75 9.24
N PRO A 94 7.64 -0.72 7.93
CA PRO A 94 8.50 -1.32 6.90
C PRO A 94 9.95 -0.80 6.95
N ALA A 95 10.89 -1.70 7.24
CA ALA A 95 12.32 -1.39 7.32
C ALA A 95 13.16 -2.59 6.85
N PHE A 96 14.16 -2.34 6.01
CA PHE A 96 15.10 -3.39 5.59
C PHE A 96 15.93 -3.92 6.78
N PRO A 97 16.39 -5.18 6.74
CA PRO A 97 17.28 -5.72 7.77
C PRO A 97 18.54 -4.87 7.99
N LYS A 98 19.02 -4.83 9.23
CA LYS A 98 20.33 -4.24 9.54
C LYS A 98 21.43 -5.09 8.90
N VAL A 99 22.36 -4.43 8.23
CA VAL A 99 23.59 -5.05 7.72
C VAL A 99 24.71 -4.99 8.77
N PRO A 100 25.76 -5.84 8.67
CA PRO A 100 26.95 -5.73 9.51
C PRO A 100 27.61 -4.34 9.47
N GLU A 101 28.32 -3.99 10.54
CA GLU A 101 29.04 -2.72 10.63
C GLU A 101 30.05 -2.55 9.47
N GLY A 102 30.15 -1.33 8.95
CA GLY A 102 30.95 -1.01 7.77
C GLY A 102 30.27 -1.31 6.42
N GLN A 103 29.15 -2.03 6.37
CA GLN A 103 28.38 -2.25 5.14
C GLN A 103 27.33 -1.16 4.90
N LYS A 104 27.03 -0.87 3.63
CA LYS A 104 25.96 0.07 3.25
C LYS A 104 24.60 -0.64 3.19
N GLY A 105 23.82 -0.49 4.24
CA GLY A 105 22.45 -0.99 4.31
C GLY A 105 21.49 -0.21 3.40
N ARG A 106 20.35 -0.83 3.08
CA ARG A 106 19.22 -0.17 2.43
C ARG A 106 18.38 0.54 3.49
N VAL A 107 17.83 1.71 3.18
CA VAL A 107 16.93 2.46 4.08
C VAL A 107 15.67 2.79 3.30
N VAL A 108 14.50 2.61 3.91
CA VAL A 108 13.21 3.04 3.35
C VAL A 108 13.12 4.56 3.49
N ASP A 109 12.89 5.29 2.39
CA ASP A 109 12.59 6.73 2.43
C ASP A 109 11.09 6.96 2.65
N HIS A 110 10.25 6.16 1.98
CA HIS A 110 8.80 6.14 2.17
C HIS A 110 8.16 4.81 1.76
N VAL A 111 7.04 4.49 2.41
CA VAL A 111 6.06 3.52 1.90
C VAL A 111 5.28 4.21 0.78
N PHE A 112 5.27 3.63 -0.41
CA PHE A 112 4.66 4.19 -1.61
C PHE A 112 3.32 3.52 -1.96
N TRP A 113 3.23 2.20 -1.78
CA TRP A 113 2.07 1.39 -2.15
C TRP A 113 1.58 0.53 -0.99
N LEU A 114 0.27 0.24 -0.98
CA LEU A 114 -0.40 -0.63 0.00
C LEU A 114 -1.47 -1.45 -0.72
N THR A 115 -1.50 -2.76 -0.47
CA THR A 115 -2.47 -3.70 -1.04
C THR A 115 -2.99 -4.64 0.05
N PRO A 116 -4.32 -4.77 0.26
CA PRO A 116 -4.89 -5.82 1.10
C PRO A 116 -4.56 -7.19 0.53
N GLY A 117 -4.22 -8.15 1.39
CA GLY A 117 -3.97 -9.54 1.02
C GLY A 117 -5.24 -10.28 0.54
N HIS A 118 -5.09 -11.58 0.32
CA HIS A 118 -6.19 -12.42 -0.19
C HIS A 118 -7.40 -12.46 0.77
N ALA A 119 -8.58 -12.82 0.25
CA ALA A 119 -9.81 -12.93 1.02
C ALA A 119 -9.77 -14.04 2.10
N SER A 120 -8.96 -15.08 1.89
CA SER A 120 -8.71 -16.13 2.90
C SER A 120 -7.74 -15.72 4.01
N GLU A 121 -7.07 -14.58 3.87
CA GLU A 121 -6.03 -14.10 4.78
C GLU A 121 -6.43 -12.74 5.38
N PRO A 122 -7.49 -12.63 6.21
CA PRO A 122 -8.16 -11.36 6.51
C PRO A 122 -7.29 -10.26 7.15
N ASN A 123 -6.16 -10.61 7.74
CA ASN A 123 -5.20 -9.66 8.33
C ASN A 123 -3.97 -9.40 7.43
N SER A 124 -3.79 -10.16 6.34
CA SER A 124 -2.66 -10.04 5.41
C SER A 124 -2.72 -8.72 4.65
N TRP A 125 -1.59 -8.04 4.51
CA TRP A 125 -1.38 -6.82 3.72
C TRP A 125 0.04 -6.80 3.15
N TYR A 126 0.20 -6.18 1.99
CA TYR A 126 1.48 -5.93 1.34
C TYR A 126 1.77 -4.43 1.23
N ALA A 127 3.04 -4.06 1.37
CA ALA A 127 3.54 -2.70 1.21
C ALA A 127 4.72 -2.65 0.24
N GLY A 128 4.68 -1.67 -0.66
CA GLY A 128 5.76 -1.37 -1.60
C GLY A 128 6.46 -0.06 -1.21
N THR A 129 7.78 -0.05 -1.15
CA THR A 129 8.57 1.11 -0.70
C THR A 129 9.35 1.80 -1.81
N SER A 130 9.85 3.00 -1.50
CA SER A 130 11.02 3.60 -2.14
C SER A 130 12.22 3.54 -1.16
N PRO A 131 13.39 3.01 -1.55
CA PRO A 131 13.66 2.25 -2.78
C PRO A 131 12.85 0.94 -2.83
N GLN A 132 12.84 0.26 -3.97
CA GLN A 132 11.97 -0.89 -4.26
C GLN A 132 12.13 -2.02 -3.22
N GLY A 133 11.17 -2.15 -2.31
CA GLY A 133 11.12 -3.23 -1.33
C GLY A 133 9.70 -3.71 -1.17
N LEU A 134 9.55 -5.02 -0.97
CA LEU A 134 8.27 -5.66 -0.69
C LEU A 134 8.23 -6.06 0.78
N PHE A 135 7.16 -5.70 1.47
CA PHE A 135 6.93 -6.02 2.87
C PHE A 135 5.55 -6.64 3.03
N ARG A 136 5.41 -7.57 3.97
CA ARG A 136 4.14 -8.19 4.34
C ARG A 136 3.82 -7.90 5.82
N SER A 137 2.54 -7.81 6.12
CA SER A 137 2.00 -7.75 7.48
C SER A 137 0.87 -8.77 7.57
N ASP A 138 0.85 -9.58 8.63
CA ASP A 138 -0.19 -10.58 8.89
C ASP A 138 -1.06 -10.25 10.12
N ASP A 139 -0.93 -9.04 10.68
CA ASP A 139 -1.64 -8.54 11.86
C ASP A 139 -2.55 -7.32 11.57
N GLY A 140 -2.79 -7.04 10.28
CA GLY A 140 -3.59 -5.93 9.81
C GLY A 140 -2.83 -4.61 9.73
N GLY A 141 -1.51 -4.65 9.52
CA GLY A 141 -0.65 -3.49 9.29
C GLY A 141 0.01 -2.89 10.54
N ALA A 142 0.02 -3.60 11.68
CA ALA A 142 0.66 -3.12 12.91
C ALA A 142 2.15 -3.51 12.99
N THR A 143 2.54 -4.69 12.50
CA THR A 143 3.94 -5.05 12.24
C THR A 143 4.17 -5.42 10.77
N TRP A 144 5.33 -5.06 10.24
CA TRP A 144 5.73 -5.29 8.86
C TRP A 144 7.07 -6.02 8.78
N GLU A 145 7.10 -7.12 8.05
CA GLU A 145 8.30 -7.94 7.82
C GLU A 145 8.80 -7.81 6.37
N PRO A 146 10.13 -7.81 6.13
CA PRO A 146 10.69 -7.84 4.79
C PRO A 146 10.34 -9.15 4.07
N PHE A 147 9.81 -9.05 2.85
CA PHE A 147 9.53 -10.23 2.02
C PHE A 147 10.84 -10.70 1.35
N SER A 148 11.65 -11.46 2.09
CA SER A 148 13.02 -11.86 1.73
C SER A 148 13.14 -12.58 0.38
N TYR A 149 12.13 -13.38 0.01
CA TYR A 149 12.03 -14.04 -1.30
C TYR A 149 12.20 -13.10 -2.51
N ILE A 150 11.91 -11.81 -2.35
CA ILE A 150 12.10 -10.77 -3.37
C ILE A 150 13.19 -9.77 -2.95
N ASN A 151 13.26 -9.42 -1.66
CA ASN A 151 14.18 -8.39 -1.17
C ASN A 151 15.66 -8.83 -1.17
N ASP A 152 15.92 -10.13 -1.05
CA ASP A 152 17.27 -10.70 -0.90
C ASP A 152 17.67 -11.57 -2.11
N ASP A 153 16.75 -11.82 -3.06
CA ASP A 153 17.03 -12.58 -4.27
C ASP A 153 18.01 -11.85 -5.21
N PRO A 154 19.10 -12.50 -5.67
CA PRO A 154 20.13 -11.85 -6.48
C PRO A 154 19.64 -11.26 -7.82
N GLN A 155 18.65 -11.89 -8.46
CA GLN A 155 18.14 -11.46 -9.76
C GLN A 155 17.21 -10.25 -9.60
N TYR A 156 16.31 -10.28 -8.61
CA TYR A 156 15.52 -9.11 -8.22
C TYR A 156 16.41 -7.93 -7.79
N ARG A 157 17.52 -8.18 -7.09
CA ARG A 157 18.50 -7.14 -6.72
C ARG A 157 19.17 -6.48 -7.94
N VAL A 158 19.35 -7.20 -9.05
CA VAL A 158 19.81 -6.63 -10.33
C VAL A 158 18.71 -5.79 -10.98
N TRP A 159 17.47 -6.28 -11.03
CA TRP A 159 16.33 -5.56 -11.61
C TRP A 159 15.87 -4.33 -10.81
N MET A 160 16.15 -4.29 -9.51
CA MET A 160 15.95 -3.09 -8.68
C MET A 160 16.90 -1.94 -9.06
N GLY A 161 18.01 -2.23 -9.75
CA GLY A 161 18.96 -1.22 -10.19
C GLY A 161 19.57 -0.41 -9.04
N THR A 162 19.71 0.90 -9.22
CA THR A 162 20.29 1.83 -8.25
C THR A 162 19.34 2.97 -7.87
N VAL A 163 19.67 3.68 -6.79
CA VAL A 163 18.89 4.82 -6.29
C VAL A 163 18.85 5.99 -7.28
N GLN A 164 19.75 6.00 -8.28
CA GLN A 164 19.91 7.08 -9.25
C GLN A 164 19.18 6.86 -10.60
N ASP A 165 18.33 5.84 -10.74
CA ASP A 165 17.76 5.41 -12.03
C ASP A 165 16.57 6.28 -12.50
N GLY A 166 16.78 7.60 -12.57
CA GLY A 166 15.99 8.57 -13.34
C GLY A 166 14.59 8.94 -12.83
N THR A 167 14.14 8.38 -11.70
CA THR A 167 12.77 8.58 -11.20
C THR A 167 12.66 9.77 -10.23
N PRO A 168 11.74 10.73 -10.47
CA PRO A 168 11.42 11.75 -9.48
C PRO A 168 10.91 11.13 -8.17
N ASP A 169 11.41 11.65 -7.04
CA ASP A 169 11.25 11.09 -5.69
C ASP A 169 11.83 9.65 -5.51
N GLY A 170 12.77 9.22 -6.36
CA GLY A 170 13.48 7.93 -6.25
C GLY A 170 12.71 6.71 -6.79
N PRO A 171 13.38 5.55 -6.95
CA PRO A 171 12.76 4.35 -7.53
C PRO A 171 11.83 3.68 -6.52
N LYS A 172 10.79 2.98 -6.98
CA LYS A 172 9.71 2.48 -6.09
C LYS A 172 9.08 1.17 -6.56
N LEU A 173 8.69 0.33 -5.59
CA LEU A 173 7.86 -0.85 -5.80
C LEU A 173 6.39 -0.46 -5.62
N HIS A 174 5.55 -0.83 -6.59
CA HIS A 174 4.16 -0.41 -6.69
C HIS A 174 3.33 -1.46 -7.42
N SER A 175 2.04 -1.16 -7.67
CA SER A 175 1.12 -2.04 -8.40
C SER A 175 1.07 -3.48 -7.88
N ILE A 176 1.16 -3.65 -6.55
CA ILE A 176 1.07 -4.98 -5.92
C ILE A 176 -0.38 -5.47 -6.08
N ILE A 177 -0.58 -6.64 -6.67
CA ILE A 177 -1.87 -7.26 -6.96
C ILE A 177 -1.80 -8.72 -6.51
N VAL A 178 -2.69 -9.11 -5.60
CA VAL A 178 -2.89 -10.51 -5.21
C VAL A 178 -3.98 -11.10 -6.11
N ASP A 179 -3.76 -12.28 -6.66
CA ASP A 179 -4.77 -12.96 -7.48
C ASP A 179 -5.98 -13.35 -6.60
N PRO A 180 -7.22 -12.94 -6.94
CA PRO A 180 -8.41 -13.32 -6.17
C PRO A 180 -8.78 -14.81 -6.28
N ARG A 181 -8.02 -15.60 -7.03
CA ARG A 181 -8.19 -17.06 -7.20
C ARG A 181 -7.15 -17.87 -6.42
N ASP A 182 -6.01 -17.28 -6.09
CA ASP A 182 -4.88 -17.95 -5.46
C ASP A 182 -4.06 -16.97 -4.58
N PRO A 183 -4.04 -17.15 -3.24
CA PRO A 183 -3.25 -16.30 -2.35
C PRO A 183 -1.73 -16.37 -2.58
N ALA A 184 -1.22 -17.43 -3.23
CA ALA A 184 0.19 -17.59 -3.53
C ALA A 184 0.64 -16.83 -4.80
N HIS A 185 -0.31 -16.37 -5.62
CA HIS A 185 -0.03 -15.73 -6.90
C HIS A 185 -0.10 -14.20 -6.76
N LEU A 186 1.04 -13.55 -7.00
CA LEU A 186 1.25 -12.11 -6.78
C LEU A 186 1.86 -11.49 -8.04
N TYR A 187 1.28 -10.37 -8.50
CA TYR A 187 1.97 -9.46 -9.41
C TYR A 187 2.45 -8.22 -8.66
N PHE A 188 3.59 -7.67 -9.08
CA PHE A 188 4.01 -6.33 -8.65
C PHE A 188 4.80 -5.63 -9.76
N SER A 189 5.13 -4.35 -9.55
CA SER A 189 5.90 -3.57 -10.52
C SER A 189 6.94 -2.71 -9.84
N MET A 190 8.03 -2.46 -10.56
CA MET A 190 9.14 -1.62 -10.14
C MET A 190 9.37 -0.52 -11.17
N SER A 191 9.28 0.75 -10.75
CA SER A 191 9.70 1.88 -11.58
C SER A 191 11.22 1.86 -11.71
N GLY A 192 11.70 1.44 -12.88
CA GLY A 192 13.11 1.13 -13.18
C GLY A 192 13.37 -0.34 -13.55
N GLY A 193 12.47 -1.26 -13.18
CA GLY A 193 12.65 -2.72 -13.35
C GLY A 193 11.62 -3.44 -14.24
N GLY A 194 10.33 -3.06 -14.17
CA GLY A 194 9.26 -3.70 -14.95
C GLY A 194 8.14 -4.31 -14.12
N VAL A 195 7.44 -5.30 -14.68
CA VAL A 195 6.38 -6.09 -14.01
C VAL A 195 6.95 -7.47 -13.67
N HIS A 196 6.56 -8.01 -12.52
CA HIS A 196 7.03 -9.29 -12.01
C HIS A 196 5.86 -10.16 -11.52
N GLU A 197 6.11 -11.46 -11.54
CA GLU A 197 5.26 -12.66 -11.32
C GLU A 197 6.13 -13.70 -10.58
#